data_AF-A0A3M1DUX2-F1
#
_entry.id   AF-A0A3M1DUX2-F1
#
_cell.length_a   1.000
_cell.length_b   1.000
_cell.length_c   1.000
_cell.angle_alpha   90.00
_cell.angle_beta   90.00
_cell.angle_gamma   90.00
#
_symmetry.space_group_name_H-M   'P 1'
#
loop_
_entity.id
_entity.type
_entity.pdbx_description
1 polymer ?
#
loop_
_entity_poly.entity_id
_entity_poly.type
_entity_poly.pdbx_seq_one_letter_code
_entity_poly.pdbx_strand_id
1 'polypeptide(L)'
;LEQRTGRAFPERLRWLLEHIILSHHGQYEFGSPKLPATPEAIAVHHLDNLDAKVTMFLNEIDKEPSNGNWTGFIRSLNTKVFRPNVAGGPTEPASEDPAPAPSVVP
;
A
#
# COMPACT_ATOMS: atom_id res chain seq x y z
N LEU A 1 -1.19 27.03 11.10
CA LEU A 1 -2.48 27.04 11.84
C LEU A 1 -2.59 28.31 12.67
N GLU A 2 -1.65 28.58 13.56
CA GLU A 2 -1.65 29.78 14.42
C GLU A 2 -1.68 31.09 13.62
N GLN A 3 -0.89 31.18 12.55
CA GLN A 3 -0.91 32.33 11.62
C GLN A 3 -2.27 32.54 10.93
N ARG A 4 -3.11 31.50 10.84
CA ARG A 4 -4.43 31.54 10.19
C ARG A 4 -5.58 31.70 11.18
N THR A 5 -5.41 31.28 12.43
CA THR A 5 -6.48 31.26 13.45
C THR A 5 -6.28 32.27 14.58
N GLY A 6 -5.09 32.87 14.71
CA GLY A 6 -4.72 33.76 15.81
C GLY A 6 -4.66 33.07 17.18
N ARG A 7 -4.77 31.74 17.24
CA ARG A 7 -4.76 30.93 18.46
C ARG A 7 -3.55 30.01 18.46
N ALA A 8 -2.87 29.92 19.62
CA ALA A 8 -1.80 28.97 19.83
C ALA A 8 -2.31 27.52 19.67
N PHE A 9 -1.49 26.65 19.11
CA PHE A 9 -1.81 25.25 18.95
C PHE A 9 -1.75 24.54 20.31
N PRO A 10 -2.76 23.72 20.68
CA PRO A 10 -2.77 23.07 21.98
C PRO A 10 -1.55 22.16 22.18
N GLU A 11 -0.77 22.41 23.22
CA GLU A 11 0.50 21.70 23.47
C GLU A 11 0.31 20.18 23.60
N ARG A 12 -0.73 19.74 24.30
CA ARG A 12 -1.04 18.30 24.43
C ARG A 12 -1.24 17.65 23.05
N LEU A 13 -1.97 18.33 22.15
CA LEU A 13 -2.23 17.78 20.82
C LEU A 13 -0.95 17.73 19.99
N ARG A 14 -0.05 18.71 20.16
CA ARG A 14 1.29 18.69 19.56
C ARG A 14 2.06 17.44 19.96
N TRP A 15 2.14 17.16 21.26
CA TRP A 15 2.87 16.00 21.75
C TRP A 15 2.26 14.67 21.28
N LEU A 16 0.93 14.58 21.21
CA LEU A 16 0.26 13.39 20.68
C LEU A 16 0.58 13.17 19.19
N LEU A 17 0.53 14.23 18.38
CA LEU A 17 0.87 14.16 16.95
C LEU A 17 2.34 13.83 16.74
N GLU A 18 3.25 14.47 17.48
CA GLU A 18 4.68 14.16 17.44
C GLU A 18 4.93 12.70 17.83
N HIS A 19 4.27 12.19 18.86
CA HIS A 19 4.39 10.78 19.27
C HIS A 19 3.88 9.83 18.18
N ILE A 20 2.73 10.13 17.56
CA ILE A 20 2.21 9.32 16.44
C ILE A 20 3.24 9.26 15.30
N ILE A 21 3.75 10.41 14.86
CA ILE A 21 4.72 10.49 13.77
C ILE A 21 6.02 9.78 14.13
N LEU A 22 6.52 9.93 15.36
CA LEU A 22 7.78 9.31 15.76
C LEU A 22 7.65 7.80 16.03
N SER A 23 6.45 7.30 16.31
CA SER A 23 6.27 5.90 16.72
C SER A 23 5.58 5.00 15.69
N HIS A 24 5.11 5.56 14.55
CA HIS A 24 4.28 4.82 13.59
C HIS A 24 4.95 3.58 12.97
N HIS A 25 6.28 3.48 12.93
CA HIS A 25 6.95 2.24 12.47
C HIS A 25 6.84 1.08 13.46
N GLY A 26 6.43 1.33 14.70
CA GLY A 26 5.96 0.33 15.67
C GLY A 26 7.04 -0.44 16.41
N GLN A 27 8.15 -0.75 15.76
CA GLN A 27 9.26 -1.51 16.33
C GLN A 27 10.59 -0.78 16.11
N TYR A 28 11.52 -0.93 17.04
CA TYR A 28 12.85 -0.30 16.94
C TYR A 28 13.60 -0.81 15.70
N GLU A 29 13.43 -2.10 15.40
CA GLU A 29 14.00 -2.80 14.25
C GLU A 29 13.46 -2.27 12.91
N PHE A 30 12.27 -1.66 12.91
CA PHE A 30 11.66 -1.06 11.72
C PHE A 30 11.88 0.45 11.64
N GLY A 31 12.83 0.98 12.43
CA GLY A 31 13.22 2.40 12.38
C GLY A 31 12.41 3.30 13.31
N SER A 32 11.61 2.74 14.22
CA SER A 32 10.85 3.54 15.18
C SER A 32 11.74 4.01 16.33
N PRO A 33 11.98 5.32 16.53
CA PRO A 33 12.71 5.82 17.72
C PRO A 33 11.96 5.59 19.04
N LYS A 34 10.65 5.32 18.98
CA LYS A 34 9.77 5.00 20.13
C LYS A 34 8.71 3.98 19.75
N LEU A 35 8.22 3.22 20.73
CA LEU A 35 7.05 2.35 20.53
C LEU A 35 5.75 3.17 20.57
N PRO A 36 4.73 2.82 19.77
CA PRO A 36 3.43 3.44 19.85
C PRO A 36 2.81 3.16 21.23
N ALA A 37 2.33 4.21 21.88
CA ALA A 37 1.96 4.20 23.30
C ALA A 37 0.64 4.91 23.58
N THR A 38 -0.09 5.26 22.52
CA THR A 38 -1.46 5.79 22.58
C THR A 38 -2.34 4.98 21.63
N PRO A 39 -3.67 4.93 21.86
CA PRO A 39 -4.59 4.24 20.97
C PRO A 39 -4.47 4.71 19.51
N GLU A 40 -4.34 6.03 19.31
CA GLU A 40 -4.18 6.63 17.99
C GLU A 40 -2.86 6.22 17.33
N ALA A 41 -1.75 6.20 18.07
CA ALA A 41 -0.45 5.80 17.54
C ALA A 41 -0.43 4.33 17.13
N ILE A 42 -1.06 3.44 17.90
CA ILE A 42 -1.22 2.03 17.55
C ILE A 42 -2.10 1.87 16.30
N ALA A 43 -3.19 2.63 16.21
CA ALA A 43 -4.04 2.61 15.02
C ALA A 43 -3.27 3.03 13.77
N VAL A 44 -2.53 4.15 13.83
CA VAL A 44 -1.71 4.63 12.70
C VAL A 44 -0.63 3.62 12.33
N HIS A 45 0.05 3.03 13.30
CA HIS A 45 1.05 1.99 13.04
C HIS A 45 0.49 0.81 12.24
N HIS A 46 -0.68 0.31 12.62
CA HIS A 46 -1.30 -0.80 11.90
C HIS A 46 -1.84 -0.38 10.53
N LEU A 47 -2.31 0.85 10.38
CA LEU A 47 -2.73 1.39 9.08
C LEU A 47 -1.55 1.53 8.12
N ASP A 48 -0.41 2.05 8.59
CA ASP A 48 0.82 2.18 7.80
C ASP A 48 1.31 0.81 7.29
N ASN A 49 1.38 -0.19 8.19
CA ASN A 49 1.73 -1.56 7.84
C ASN A 49 0.73 -2.20 6.86
N LEU A 50 -0.56 -1.91 7.02
CA LEU A 50 -1.59 -2.42 6.13
C LEU A 50 -1.47 -1.80 4.74
N ASP A 51 -1.27 -0.48 4.66
CA ASP A 51 -1.11 0.25 3.40
C ASP A 51 0.10 -0.28 2.60
N ALA A 52 1.24 -0.48 3.27
CA ALA A 52 2.42 -1.07 2.65
C ALA A 52 2.13 -2.46 2.06
N LYS A 53 1.43 -3.33 2.80
CA LYS A 53 1.06 -4.68 2.32
C LYS A 53 0.06 -4.61 1.17
N VAL A 54 -0.96 -3.76 1.25
CA VAL A 54 -1.94 -3.59 0.18
C VAL A 54 -1.25 -3.11 -1.10
N THR A 55 -0.38 -2.11 -0.99
CA THR A 55 0.42 -1.60 -2.10
C THR A 55 1.31 -2.68 -2.71
N MET A 56 1.95 -3.52 -1.90
CA MET A 56 2.70 -4.67 -2.40
C MET A 56 1.81 -5.64 -3.20
N PHE A 57 0.60 -5.95 -2.72
CA PHE A 57 -0.32 -6.82 -3.45
C PHE A 57 -0.72 -6.19 -4.80
N LEU A 58 -1.13 -4.91 -4.80
CA LEU A 58 -1.54 -4.20 -6.01
C LEU A 58 -0.40 -4.14 -7.05
N ASN A 59 0.81 -3.79 -6.61
CA ASN A 59 1.98 -3.75 -7.50
C ASN A 59 2.30 -5.10 -8.14
N GLU A 60 2.10 -6.20 -7.42
CA GLU A 60 2.35 -7.54 -7.97
C GLU A 60 1.22 -8.01 -8.89
N ILE A 61 -0.02 -7.55 -8.68
CA ILE A 61 -1.13 -7.75 -9.62
C ILE A 61 -0.83 -7.06 -10.95
N ASP A 62 -0.39 -5.79 -10.90
CA ASP A 62 -0.13 -4.96 -12.09
C ASP A 62 1.06 -5.46 -12.93
N LYS A 63 2.05 -6.10 -12.30
CA LYS A 63 3.24 -6.63 -12.97
C LYS A 63 3.03 -7.99 -13.64
N GLU A 64 1.98 -8.73 -13.28
CA GLU A 64 1.82 -10.13 -13.72
C GLU A 64 1.42 -10.20 -15.20
N PRO A 65 2.28 -10.73 -16.08
CA PRO A 65 2.07 -10.69 -17.52
C PRO A 65 1.12 -11.77 -18.04
N SER A 66 0.78 -12.78 -17.22
CA SER A 66 -0.09 -13.87 -17.67
C SER A 66 -1.56 -13.45 -17.72
N ASN A 67 -2.38 -14.07 -18.57
CA ASN A 67 -3.84 -13.83 -18.61
C ASN A 67 -4.64 -14.65 -17.57
N GLY A 68 -3.97 -15.23 -16.56
CA GLY A 68 -4.61 -16.00 -15.50
C GLY A 68 -5.27 -15.15 -14.42
N ASN A 69 -5.87 -15.80 -13.42
CA ASN A 69 -6.46 -15.09 -12.25
C ASN A 69 -5.50 -14.95 -11.08
N TRP A 70 -4.32 -15.59 -11.16
CA TRP A 70 -3.35 -15.63 -10.08
C TRP A 70 -1.99 -15.14 -10.59
N THR A 71 -1.20 -14.60 -9.69
CA THR A 71 0.23 -14.35 -9.90
C THR A 71 1.04 -15.63 -9.72
N GLY A 72 2.33 -15.56 -10.10
CA GLY A 72 3.35 -16.46 -9.54
C GLY A 72 3.43 -16.39 -8.01
N PHE A 73 4.17 -17.34 -7.40
CA PHE A 73 4.40 -17.30 -5.96
C PHE A 73 5.37 -16.15 -5.60
N ILE A 74 4.91 -15.22 -4.78
CA ILE A 74 5.67 -14.03 -4.39
C ILE A 74 6.29 -14.27 -3.01
N ARG A 75 7.62 -14.37 -2.97
CA ARG A 75 8.36 -14.70 -1.73
C ARG A 75 8.16 -13.68 -0.62
N SER A 76 8.11 -12.39 -0.94
CA SER A 76 7.91 -11.32 0.05
C SER A 76 6.51 -11.35 0.69
N LEU A 77 5.51 -11.88 -0.03
CA LEU A 77 4.13 -12.02 0.44
C LEU A 77 3.81 -13.43 0.94
N ASN A 78 4.73 -14.38 0.72
CA ASN A 78 4.58 -15.80 1.05
C ASN A 78 3.28 -16.44 0.51
N THR A 79 2.78 -15.94 -0.63
CA THR A 79 1.55 -16.42 -1.25
C THR A 79 1.53 -16.10 -2.75
N LYS A 80 0.55 -16.67 -3.45
CA LYS A 80 0.08 -16.16 -4.74
C LYS A 80 -1.00 -15.11 -4.49
N VAL A 81 -1.07 -14.08 -5.34
CA VAL A 81 -2.07 -13.02 -5.24
C VAL A 81 -3.17 -13.25 -6.28
N PHE A 82 -4.42 -13.10 -5.86
CA PHE A 82 -5.58 -13.17 -6.73
C PHE A 82 -5.82 -11.81 -7.38
N ARG A 83 -5.97 -11.79 -8.71
CA ARG A 83 -6.00 -10.57 -9.51
C ARG A 83 -7.37 -10.01 -9.84
N PRO A 84 -8.40 -10.83 -10.17
CA PRO A 84 -9.69 -10.29 -10.55
C PRO A 84 -10.18 -9.28 -9.51
N ASN A 85 -10.64 -8.13 -10.00
CA ASN A 85 -11.05 -7.03 -9.14
C ASN A 85 -12.20 -7.49 -8.23
N VAL A 86 -11.87 -7.83 -6.99
CA VAL A 86 -12.84 -8.30 -6.00
C VAL A 86 -13.80 -7.17 -5.60
N ALA A 87 -13.41 -5.90 -5.81
CA ALA A 87 -14.22 -4.72 -5.55
C ALA A 87 -15.12 -4.28 -6.72
N GLY A 88 -15.14 -5.01 -7.84
CA GLY A 88 -16.13 -4.84 -8.91
C GLY A 88 -15.98 -3.58 -9.78
N GLY A 89 -14.83 -2.89 -9.74
CA GLY A 89 -14.50 -1.85 -10.73
C GLY A 89 -14.25 -2.46 -12.12
N PRO A 90 -14.55 -1.74 -13.22
CA PRO A 90 -14.47 -2.28 -14.57
C PRO A 90 -13.07 -2.86 -14.81
N THR A 91 -13.03 -4.17 -15.02
CA THR A 91 -11.83 -4.85 -15.52
C THR A 91 -11.79 -4.48 -16.99
N GLU A 92 -10.98 -3.49 -17.38
CA GLU A 92 -10.69 -3.34 -18.80
C GLU A 92 -10.12 -4.67 -19.27
N PRO A 93 -10.68 -5.25 -20.34
CA PRO A 93 -10.15 -6.50 -20.87
C PRO A 93 -8.68 -6.26 -21.22
N ALA A 94 -7.80 -7.14 -20.72
CA ALA A 94 -6.42 -7.19 -21.17
C ALA A 94 -6.44 -7.11 -22.69
N SER A 95 -5.81 -6.08 -23.24
CA SER A 95 -5.71 -5.88 -24.68
C SER A 95 -5.27 -7.18 -25.33
N GLU A 96 -6.13 -7.76 -26.16
CA GLU A 96 -5.74 -8.86 -27.03
C GLU A 96 -4.62 -8.33 -27.93
N ASP A 97 -3.39 -8.78 -27.70
CA ASP A 97 -2.30 -8.54 -28.64
C ASP A 97 -2.77 -9.02 -30.02
N PRO A 98 -2.76 -8.16 -31.06
CA PRO A 98 -3.17 -8.59 -32.38
C PRO A 98 -2.20 -9.68 -32.85
N ALA A 99 -2.77 -10.83 -33.23
CA ALA A 99 -2.02 -11.97 -33.76
C ALA A 99 -1.00 -11.51 -34.82
N PRO A 100 0.23 -12.05 -34.82
CA PRO A 100 1.24 -11.64 -35.79
C PRO A 100 0.72 -11.89 -37.20
N ALA A 101 0.76 -10.84 -38.03
CA ALA A 101 0.32 -10.90 -39.42
C ALA A 101 1.02 -12.06 -40.15
N PRO A 102 0.32 -12.80 -41.03
CA PRO A 102 0.92 -13.91 -41.74
C PRO A 102 2.10 -13.41 -42.57
N SER A 103 3.28 -13.99 -42.35
CA SER A 103 4.46 -13.73 -43.18
C SER A 103 4.16 -14.13 -44.62
N VAL A 104 3.88 -13.14 -45.47
CA VAL A 104 3.91 -13.29 -46.91
C VAL A 104 5.38 -13.36 -47.32
N VAL A 105 5.86 -14.57 -47.59
CA VAL A 105 7.17 -14.80 -48.19
C VAL A 105 6.99 -14.77 -49.71
N PRO A 106 7.71 -13.92 -50.46
CA PRO A 106 7.76 -13.99 -51.92
C PRO A 106 8.67 -15.12 -52.42
#